data_AF-A0A090VX98-F1
#
_entry.id   AF-A0A090VX98-F1
#
_cell.length_a   1.000
_cell.length_b   1.000
_cell.length_c   1.000
_cell.angle_alpha   90.00
_cell.angle_beta   90.00
_cell.angle_gamma   90.00
#
_symmetry.space_group_name_H-M   'P 1'
#
loop_
_entity.id
_entity.type
_entity.pdbx_description
1 polymer ?
#
loop_
_entity_poly.entity_id
_entity_poly.type
_entity_poly.pdbx_seq_one_letter_code
_entity_poly.pdbx_strand_id
1 'polypeptide(L)'
;MLSGSVFDSAVTPVTSNLVGNGIDAGGLIVGFRKVMPLFKVAENLVDNGDGTFDFVNHGTGVMFLPSGMAYYNNAPSGIPAYSPLIFKFEIYQSFDNDYDGDGVPSHKEDLNGDGEFFVDLDNADADDDTDGDGIPDYVDSDDDGDGVLTINEDLNNDGDPTNDIGPNGIPRYLDPEATESNV
;
A
#
# COMPACT_ATOMS: atom_id res chain seq x y z
N MET A 1 -23.52 -16.32 12.76
CA MET A 1 -23.34 -15.36 13.86
C MET A 1 -21.93 -15.51 14.39
N LEU A 2 -21.24 -14.41 14.71
CA LEU A 2 -19.87 -14.44 15.24
C LEU A 2 -19.77 -15.31 16.48
N SER A 3 -18.90 -16.32 16.45
CA SER A 3 -18.69 -17.28 17.54
C SER A 3 -17.97 -16.70 18.75
N GLY A 4 -17.41 -15.49 18.66
CA GLY A 4 -16.59 -14.88 19.72
C GLY A 4 -15.24 -15.58 19.93
N SER A 5 -14.86 -16.51 19.06
CA SER A 5 -13.56 -17.18 19.10
C SER A 5 -12.46 -16.23 18.62
N VAL A 6 -11.43 -16.06 19.43
CA VAL A 6 -10.20 -15.36 19.02
C VAL A 6 -9.42 -16.29 18.10
N PHE A 7 -9.15 -15.83 16.88
CA PHE A 7 -8.37 -16.57 15.88
C PHE A 7 -6.92 -16.05 15.76
N ASP A 8 -6.70 -14.79 16.12
CA ASP A 8 -5.39 -14.14 16.13
C ASP A 8 -5.35 -13.00 17.17
N SER A 9 -4.17 -12.73 17.73
CA SER A 9 -3.91 -11.61 18.64
C SER A 9 -2.42 -11.32 18.76
N ALA A 10 -2.05 -10.05 18.80
CA ALA A 10 -0.71 -9.59 19.13
C ALA A 10 -0.71 -8.90 20.51
N VAL A 11 0.23 -9.28 21.38
CA VAL A 11 0.42 -8.65 22.71
C VAL A 11 1.56 -7.64 22.74
N THR A 12 2.36 -7.61 21.68
CA THR A 12 3.38 -6.59 21.40
C THR A 12 3.08 -5.96 20.05
N PRO A 13 3.46 -4.69 19.82
CA PRO A 13 3.30 -4.05 18.51
C PRO A 13 3.95 -4.89 17.41
N VAL A 14 3.27 -4.99 16.27
CA VAL A 14 3.79 -5.63 15.06
C VAL A 14 3.84 -4.62 13.94
N THR A 15 4.91 -4.67 13.15
CA THR A 15 5.03 -3.93 11.89
C THR A 15 4.56 -4.84 10.76
N SER A 16 3.76 -4.32 9.84
CA SER A 16 3.23 -5.08 8.71
C SER A 16 3.14 -4.21 7.47
N ASN A 17 3.47 -4.79 6.33
CA ASN A 17 3.30 -4.15 5.03
C ASN A 17 1.86 -4.39 4.54
N LEU A 18 1.17 -3.33 4.15
CA LEU A 18 -0.23 -3.42 3.73
C LEU A 18 -0.37 -4.16 2.39
N VAL A 19 0.44 -3.81 1.40
CA VAL A 19 0.40 -4.36 0.04
C VAL A 19 1.36 -5.55 -0.11
N GLY A 20 2.51 -5.50 0.56
CA GLY A 20 3.59 -6.45 0.30
C GLY A 20 4.46 -5.97 -0.85
N ASN A 21 5.37 -6.80 -1.34
CA ASN A 21 6.33 -6.41 -2.40
C ASN A 21 6.00 -7.01 -3.77
N GLY A 22 4.78 -7.53 -3.97
CA GLY A 22 4.30 -8.14 -5.23
C GLY A 22 4.96 -9.47 -5.63
N ILE A 23 6.24 -9.66 -5.33
CA ILE A 23 7.11 -10.73 -5.84
C ILE A 23 7.12 -11.94 -4.90
N ASP A 24 7.30 -11.72 -3.58
CA ASP A 24 7.59 -12.81 -2.62
C ASP A 24 6.66 -12.83 -1.40
N ALA A 25 5.92 -11.75 -1.14
CA ALA A 25 5.04 -11.65 0.01
C ALA A 25 3.76 -10.89 -0.34
N GLY A 26 2.63 -11.59 -0.27
CA GLY A 26 1.32 -10.92 -0.21
C GLY A 26 1.22 -10.15 1.10
N GLY A 27 0.83 -8.88 1.02
CA GLY A 27 0.55 -8.03 2.18
C GLY A 27 -0.64 -8.51 3.00
N LEU A 28 -1.24 -7.59 3.76
CA LEU A 28 -2.41 -7.89 4.58
C LEU A 28 -3.66 -8.09 3.72
N ILE A 29 -4.75 -8.56 4.32
CA ILE A 29 -6.04 -8.67 3.60
C ILE A 29 -6.53 -7.29 3.13
N VAL A 30 -7.30 -7.27 2.04
CA VAL A 30 -7.99 -6.09 1.47
C VAL A 30 -8.56 -5.16 2.53
N GLY A 31 -9.27 -5.71 3.53
CA GLY A 31 -9.85 -4.93 4.60
C GLY A 31 -8.84 -4.11 5.40
N PHE A 32 -7.63 -4.64 5.66
CA PHE A 32 -6.57 -3.85 6.29
C PHE A 32 -6.02 -2.78 5.35
N ARG A 33 -5.77 -3.10 4.08
CA ARG A 33 -5.30 -2.13 3.08
C ARG A 33 -6.21 -0.91 2.98
N LYS A 34 -7.53 -1.13 2.87
CA LYS A 34 -8.51 -0.04 2.70
C LYS A 34 -8.85 0.69 4.02
N VAL A 35 -8.72 0.03 5.17
CA VAL A 35 -9.12 0.62 6.47
C VAL A 35 -7.97 1.32 7.17
N MET A 36 -6.76 0.77 7.18
CA MET A 36 -5.64 1.32 7.96
C MET A 36 -5.29 2.78 7.59
N PRO A 37 -5.24 3.18 6.31
CA PRO A 37 -4.97 4.56 5.90
C PRO A 37 -5.98 5.59 6.43
N LEU A 38 -7.18 5.15 6.82
CA LEU A 38 -8.23 6.04 7.34
C LEU A 38 -8.03 6.44 8.81
N PHE A 39 -7.07 5.83 9.50
CA PHE A 39 -6.82 6.04 10.92
C PHE A 39 -5.55 6.86 11.16
N LYS A 40 -5.55 7.61 12.27
CA LYS A 40 -4.37 8.35 12.72
C LYS A 40 -3.43 7.45 13.52
N VAL A 41 -2.16 7.79 13.52
CA VAL A 41 -1.11 7.19 14.35
C VAL A 41 -0.97 7.92 15.69
N ALA A 42 -0.07 7.46 16.56
CA ALA A 42 0.26 8.15 17.80
C ALA A 42 0.80 9.57 17.55
N GLU A 43 0.39 10.51 18.38
CA GLU A 43 0.89 11.89 18.31
C GLU A 43 2.32 11.99 18.84
N ASN A 44 2.66 11.17 19.85
CA ASN A 44 3.98 11.15 20.46
C ASN A 44 4.38 9.74 20.90
N LEU A 45 5.68 9.48 20.81
CA LEU A 45 6.37 8.33 21.37
C LEU A 45 7.19 8.78 22.58
N VAL A 46 6.98 8.16 23.74
CA VAL A 46 7.74 8.44 24.96
C VAL A 46 8.59 7.23 25.32
N ASP A 47 9.91 7.40 25.33
CA ASP A 47 10.86 6.38 25.82
C ASP A 47 10.87 6.38 27.35
N ASN A 48 10.56 5.23 27.94
CA ASN A 48 10.49 5.05 29.40
C ASN A 48 11.87 4.81 30.04
N GLY A 49 12.93 4.64 29.24
CA GLY A 49 14.30 4.39 29.70
C GLY A 49 14.55 2.96 30.19
N ASP A 50 13.59 2.05 30.01
CA ASP A 50 13.67 0.63 30.34
C ASP A 50 13.55 -0.28 29.10
N GLY A 51 13.61 0.31 27.90
CA GLY A 51 13.42 -0.38 26.62
C GLY A 51 11.95 -0.54 26.22
N THR A 52 11.01 0.05 26.98
CA THR A 52 9.60 0.18 26.59
C THR A 52 9.28 1.59 26.10
N PHE A 53 8.22 1.70 25.30
CA PHE A 53 7.73 2.96 24.77
C PHE A 53 6.24 3.12 25.06
N ASP A 54 5.84 4.34 25.41
CA ASP A 54 4.44 4.74 25.51
C ASP A 54 4.00 5.50 24.26
N PHE A 55 2.83 5.14 23.71
CA PHE A 55 2.23 5.76 22.53
C PHE A 55 1.03 6.64 22.94
N VAL A 56 1.20 7.96 22.90
CA VAL A 56 0.19 8.92 23.35
C VAL A 56 -0.80 9.22 22.23
N ASN A 57 -2.10 9.18 22.55
CA ASN A 57 -3.21 9.50 21.63
C ASN A 57 -3.16 8.72 20.30
N HIS A 58 -2.81 7.43 20.35
CA HIS A 58 -2.75 6.56 19.18
C HIS A 58 -4.14 6.23 18.62
N GLY A 59 -4.18 5.85 17.34
CA GLY A 59 -5.41 5.43 16.69
C GLY A 59 -5.93 4.13 17.29
N THR A 60 -7.23 4.05 17.53
CA THR A 60 -7.89 2.80 17.95
C THR A 60 -9.11 2.57 17.08
N GLY A 61 -9.24 1.35 16.58
CA GLY A 61 -10.31 1.00 15.65
C GLY A 61 -10.93 -0.37 15.93
N VAL A 62 -12.16 -0.51 15.44
CA VAL A 62 -12.82 -1.80 15.27
C VAL A 62 -13.35 -1.83 13.85
N MET A 63 -13.07 -2.91 13.12
CA MET A 63 -13.61 -3.12 11.77
C MET A 63 -14.38 -4.43 11.69
N PHE A 64 -15.47 -4.39 10.91
CA PHE A 64 -16.34 -5.52 10.62
C PHE A 64 -16.18 -5.82 9.14
N LEU A 65 -15.53 -6.93 8.81
CA LEU A 65 -15.17 -7.28 7.45
C LEU A 65 -16.08 -8.41 6.93
N PRO A 66 -16.82 -8.19 5.83
CA PRO A 66 -17.37 -9.27 5.03
C PRO A 66 -16.24 -10.21 4.56
N SER A 67 -16.56 -11.48 4.31
CA SER A 67 -15.55 -12.47 3.92
C SER A 67 -14.79 -12.10 2.65
N GLY A 68 -15.42 -11.39 1.71
CA GLY A 68 -14.78 -10.91 0.48
C GLY A 68 -13.69 -9.84 0.68
N MET A 69 -13.68 -9.14 1.82
CA MET A 69 -12.60 -8.21 2.21
C MET A 69 -11.62 -8.85 3.21
N ALA A 70 -11.76 -10.16 3.42
CA ALA A 70 -10.93 -10.97 4.29
C ALA A 70 -10.45 -12.19 3.49
N TYR A 71 -10.52 -13.39 4.06
CA TYR A 71 -9.95 -14.58 3.43
C TYR A 71 -10.91 -15.34 2.49
N TYR A 72 -12.13 -14.84 2.32
CA TYR A 72 -13.18 -15.45 1.49
C TYR A 72 -13.23 -16.98 1.61
N ASN A 73 -12.90 -17.74 0.55
CA ASN A 73 -12.92 -19.20 0.54
C ASN A 73 -11.56 -19.87 0.86
N ASN A 74 -10.48 -19.09 0.95
CA ASN A 74 -9.12 -19.56 1.22
C ASN A 74 -8.62 -19.05 2.57
N ALA A 75 -9.25 -19.53 3.63
CA ALA A 75 -9.00 -19.05 4.98
C ALA A 75 -7.90 -19.87 5.71
N PRO A 76 -7.05 -19.22 6.52
CA PRO A 76 -6.13 -19.90 7.43
C PRO A 76 -6.86 -20.89 8.35
N SER A 77 -6.12 -21.87 8.85
CA SER A 77 -6.64 -22.83 9.82
C SER A 77 -7.27 -22.13 11.02
N GLY A 78 -8.48 -22.56 11.41
CA GLY A 78 -9.24 -21.97 12.51
C GLY A 78 -10.25 -20.89 12.08
N ILE A 79 -10.22 -20.44 10.82
CA ILE A 79 -11.21 -19.53 10.26
C ILE A 79 -12.09 -20.30 9.26
N PRO A 80 -13.42 -20.42 9.47
CA PRO A 80 -14.28 -21.08 8.49
C PRO A 80 -14.38 -20.25 7.20
N ALA A 81 -14.37 -20.94 6.05
CA ALA A 81 -14.57 -20.31 4.75
C ALA A 81 -15.87 -19.47 4.72
N TYR A 82 -15.82 -18.37 3.98
CA TYR A 82 -16.90 -17.39 3.78
C TYR A 82 -17.40 -16.71 5.06
N SER A 83 -16.61 -16.73 6.13
CA SER A 83 -16.98 -16.09 7.40
C SER A 83 -16.63 -14.61 7.43
N PRO A 84 -17.52 -13.75 7.95
CA PRO A 84 -17.15 -12.38 8.29
C PRO A 84 -16.21 -12.37 9.50
N LEU A 85 -15.31 -11.39 9.56
CA LEU A 85 -14.36 -11.20 10.64
C LEU A 85 -14.59 -9.87 11.36
N ILE A 86 -14.18 -9.82 12.62
CA ILE A 86 -14.06 -8.56 13.37
C ILE A 86 -12.63 -8.47 13.89
N PHE A 87 -12.02 -7.30 13.69
CA PHE A 87 -10.75 -6.95 14.27
C PHE A 87 -10.91 -5.75 15.18
N LYS A 88 -10.24 -5.79 16.34
CA LYS A 88 -9.91 -4.60 17.12
C LYS A 88 -8.42 -4.36 16.95
N PHE A 89 -8.02 -3.13 16.71
CA PHE A 89 -6.63 -2.76 16.49
C PHE A 89 -6.30 -1.41 17.11
N GLU A 90 -5.01 -1.20 17.32
CA GLU A 90 -4.41 0.06 17.73
C GLU A 90 -3.29 0.36 16.72
N ILE A 91 -3.22 1.60 16.22
CA ILE A 91 -2.20 2.04 15.25
C ILE A 91 -1.30 3.04 15.93
N TYR A 92 -0.04 2.63 16.09
CA TYR A 92 0.96 3.43 16.79
C TYR A 92 1.78 4.29 15.85
N GLN A 93 2.20 3.75 14.70
CA GLN A 93 3.04 4.42 13.72
C GLN A 93 2.67 3.94 12.31
N SER A 94 2.95 4.76 11.32
CA SER A 94 2.93 4.45 9.89
C SER A 94 4.12 5.11 9.24
N PHE A 95 4.53 4.59 8.10
CA PHE A 95 5.59 5.13 7.27
C PHE A 95 5.24 4.81 5.83
N ASP A 96 5.59 5.71 4.93
CA ASP A 96 5.46 5.46 3.51
C ASP A 96 6.62 4.57 3.07
N ASN A 97 6.30 3.62 2.20
CA ASN A 97 7.29 2.78 1.54
C ASN A 97 7.41 3.21 0.08
N ASP A 98 8.56 2.90 -0.48
CA ASP A 98 8.97 3.07 -1.87
C ASP A 98 9.74 1.76 -2.15
N TYR A 99 9.14 0.86 -2.93
CA TYR A 99 9.55 -0.55 -2.99
C TYR A 99 10.64 -0.80 -4.03
N ASP A 100 10.55 -0.14 -5.17
CA ASP A 100 11.52 -0.08 -6.28
C ASP A 100 12.64 0.95 -6.03
N GLY A 101 12.41 1.97 -5.19
CA GLY A 101 13.38 3.00 -4.86
C GLY A 101 13.46 4.12 -5.90
N ASP A 102 12.38 4.38 -6.63
CA ASP A 102 12.31 5.35 -7.72
C ASP A 102 11.90 6.77 -7.29
N GLY A 103 11.63 6.97 -5.99
CA GLY A 103 11.28 8.26 -5.41
C GLY A 103 9.78 8.58 -5.43
N VAL A 104 8.94 7.74 -6.01
CA VAL A 104 7.50 7.76 -5.84
C VAL A 104 7.12 6.81 -4.70
N PRO A 105 6.45 7.28 -3.63
CA PRO A 105 5.99 6.36 -2.60
C PRO A 105 4.93 5.42 -3.16
N SER A 106 5.10 4.11 -2.94
CA SER A 106 4.24 3.02 -3.45
C SER A 106 2.74 3.21 -3.28
N HIS A 107 2.29 4.01 -2.31
CA HIS A 107 0.85 4.27 -2.13
C HIS A 107 0.29 5.34 -3.06
N LYS A 108 1.14 6.13 -3.72
CA LYS A 108 0.76 7.13 -4.72
C LYS A 108 0.54 6.50 -6.11
N GLU A 109 1.03 5.28 -6.30
CA GLU A 109 0.91 4.50 -7.54
C GLU A 109 -0.33 3.59 -7.52
N ASP A 110 -1.28 3.83 -6.60
CA ASP A 110 -2.66 3.37 -6.71
C ASP A 110 -3.40 4.32 -7.66
N LEU A 111 -3.26 4.10 -8.96
CA LEU A 111 -3.73 5.02 -10.00
C LEU A 111 -5.26 5.11 -10.02
N ASN A 112 -5.93 4.00 -9.70
CA ASN A 112 -7.39 3.92 -9.68
C ASN A 112 -8.01 4.32 -8.31
N GLY A 113 -7.19 4.44 -7.27
CA GLY A 113 -7.57 4.90 -5.93
C GLY A 113 -8.45 3.91 -5.17
N ASP A 114 -8.43 2.63 -5.53
CA ASP A 114 -9.26 1.62 -4.89
C ASP A 114 -8.57 0.97 -3.67
N GLY A 115 -7.27 1.14 -3.49
CA GLY A 115 -6.47 0.58 -2.39
C GLY A 115 -6.01 -0.86 -2.62
N GLU A 116 -6.08 -1.33 -3.85
CA GLU A 116 -5.39 -2.51 -4.39
C GLU A 116 -4.30 -2.06 -5.36
N PHE A 117 -3.35 -2.95 -5.66
CA PHE A 117 -2.18 -2.65 -6.51
C PHE A 117 -1.94 -3.85 -7.43
N PHE A 118 -3.00 -4.28 -8.11
CA PHE A 118 -2.99 -5.52 -8.87
C PHE A 118 -3.04 -5.23 -10.36
N VAL A 119 -2.28 -6.01 -11.13
CA VAL A 119 -2.44 -6.08 -12.57
C VAL A 119 -3.73 -6.81 -12.93
N ASP A 120 -4.65 -6.12 -13.60
CA ASP A 120 -5.82 -6.71 -14.25
C ASP A 120 -5.54 -6.89 -15.75
N LEU A 121 -4.98 -8.05 -16.10
CA LEU A 121 -4.66 -8.41 -17.49
C LEU A 121 -5.86 -8.40 -18.45
N ASP A 122 -7.10 -8.37 -17.93
CA ASP A 122 -8.32 -8.29 -18.73
C ASP A 122 -8.85 -6.84 -18.88
N ASN A 123 -8.28 -5.86 -18.16
CA ASN A 123 -8.75 -4.47 -18.14
C ASN A 123 -7.63 -3.43 -17.85
N ALA A 124 -6.92 -3.03 -18.91
CA ALA A 124 -5.85 -2.02 -18.89
C ALA A 124 -6.27 -0.58 -18.50
N ASP A 125 -7.56 -0.30 -18.29
CA ASP A 125 -8.04 0.99 -17.78
C ASP A 125 -8.26 0.94 -16.24
N ALA A 126 -8.01 -0.21 -15.61
CA ALA A 126 -8.26 -0.45 -14.19
C ALA A 126 -7.11 -1.20 -13.49
N ASP A 127 -5.96 -1.33 -14.14
CA ASP A 127 -4.74 -1.84 -13.54
C ASP A 127 -3.81 -0.70 -13.12
N ASP A 128 -2.94 -1.01 -12.17
CA ASP A 128 -1.86 -0.14 -11.69
C ASP A 128 -0.54 -0.63 -12.35
N ASP A 129 -0.55 -0.75 -13.69
CA ASP A 129 0.51 -1.28 -14.57
C ASP A 129 0.50 -0.45 -15.87
N THR A 130 1.27 0.63 -15.90
CA THR A 130 1.13 1.69 -16.89
C THR A 130 1.64 1.30 -18.28
N ASP A 131 2.69 0.48 -18.36
CA ASP A 131 3.25 -0.02 -19.62
C ASP A 131 2.68 -1.39 -20.07
N GLY A 132 1.95 -2.07 -19.17
CA GLY A 132 1.26 -3.32 -19.42
C GLY A 132 2.20 -4.53 -19.52
N ASP A 133 3.39 -4.49 -18.91
CA ASP A 133 4.35 -5.58 -18.92
C ASP A 133 4.03 -6.71 -17.91
N GLY A 134 3.08 -6.46 -17.00
CA GLY A 134 2.64 -7.38 -15.96
C GLY A 134 3.28 -7.14 -14.60
N ILE A 135 4.07 -6.07 -14.44
CA ILE A 135 4.66 -5.60 -13.18
C ILE A 135 3.85 -4.37 -12.74
N PRO A 136 3.28 -4.36 -11.52
CA PRO A 136 2.63 -3.15 -11.02
C PRO A 136 3.62 -2.00 -10.82
N ASP A 137 3.19 -0.77 -11.11
CA ASP A 137 4.00 0.46 -11.04
C ASP A 137 4.78 0.56 -9.72
N TYR A 138 4.11 0.32 -8.57
CA TYR A 138 4.74 0.41 -7.23
C TYR A 138 5.94 -0.52 -6.93
N VAL A 139 6.30 -1.41 -7.87
CA VAL A 139 7.50 -2.25 -7.85
C VAL A 139 8.25 -2.27 -9.19
N ASP A 140 7.84 -1.46 -10.15
CA ASP A 140 8.59 -1.11 -11.35
C ASP A 140 9.37 0.19 -11.08
N SER A 141 10.42 0.46 -11.84
CA SER A 141 11.20 1.70 -11.70
C SER A 141 11.20 2.55 -12.97
N ASP A 142 10.49 2.06 -13.99
CA ASP A 142 10.32 2.61 -15.34
C ASP A 142 8.85 2.38 -15.72
N ASP A 143 7.93 2.95 -14.94
CA ASP A 143 6.51 2.61 -14.90
C ASP A 143 5.80 2.67 -16.26
N ASP A 144 6.25 3.56 -17.15
CA ASP A 144 5.70 3.71 -18.50
C ASP A 144 6.52 3.05 -19.61
N GLY A 145 7.64 2.42 -19.25
CA GLY A 145 8.49 1.64 -20.15
C GLY A 145 9.16 2.46 -21.26
N ASP A 146 9.33 3.77 -21.09
CA ASP A 146 9.96 4.63 -22.08
C ASP A 146 11.50 4.56 -22.09
N GLY A 147 12.06 3.94 -21.04
CA GLY A 147 13.49 3.71 -20.85
C GLY A 147 14.20 4.77 -20.00
N VAL A 148 13.46 5.71 -19.41
CA VAL A 148 13.92 6.67 -18.41
C VAL A 148 13.31 6.30 -17.06
N LEU A 149 14.16 5.94 -16.08
CA LEU A 149 13.64 5.62 -14.74
C LEU A 149 12.82 6.79 -14.17
N THR A 150 11.72 6.49 -13.49
CA THR A 150 10.79 7.44 -12.85
C THR A 150 11.52 8.53 -12.06
N ILE A 151 12.55 8.15 -11.28
CA ILE A 151 13.36 9.10 -10.49
C ILE A 151 14.06 10.19 -11.34
N ASN A 152 14.38 9.87 -12.59
CA ASN A 152 15.09 10.76 -13.49
C ASN A 152 14.15 11.66 -14.31
N GLU A 153 12.84 11.49 -14.17
CA GLU A 153 11.82 12.31 -14.83
C GLU A 153 11.35 13.50 -13.97
N ASP A 154 11.87 13.62 -12.74
CA ASP A 154 11.83 14.85 -11.94
C ASP A 154 12.70 15.95 -12.61
N LEU A 155 12.19 16.52 -13.70
CA LEU A 155 12.90 17.50 -14.51
C LEU A 155 13.20 18.79 -13.73
N ASN A 156 12.40 19.09 -12.70
CA ASN A 156 12.53 20.30 -11.91
C ASN A 156 13.46 20.13 -10.68
N ASN A 157 13.82 18.89 -10.34
CA ASN A 157 14.69 18.46 -9.24
C ASN A 157 14.17 18.89 -7.85
N ASP A 158 12.86 18.84 -7.62
CA ASP A 158 12.26 19.09 -6.30
C ASP A 158 12.11 17.82 -5.44
N GLY A 159 12.41 16.65 -6.00
CA GLY A 159 12.33 15.35 -5.37
C GLY A 159 10.94 14.73 -5.39
N ASP A 160 10.04 15.17 -6.28
CA ASP A 160 8.68 14.65 -6.42
C ASP A 160 8.26 14.49 -7.90
N PRO A 161 8.61 13.36 -8.56
CA PRO A 161 8.24 13.09 -9.96
C PRO A 161 6.73 13.20 -10.23
N THR A 162 5.90 12.99 -9.20
CA THR A 162 4.43 12.98 -9.32
C THR A 162 3.83 14.33 -9.73
N ASN A 163 4.62 15.42 -9.68
CA ASN A 163 4.17 16.76 -10.01
C ASN A 163 4.77 17.32 -11.33
N ASP A 164 5.64 16.56 -12.00
CA ASP A 164 6.20 16.90 -13.30
C ASP A 164 5.26 16.45 -14.42
N ILE A 165 4.39 17.36 -14.84
CA ILE A 165 3.33 17.07 -15.82
C ILE A 165 3.79 17.38 -17.25
N GLY A 166 3.63 16.40 -18.15
CA GLY A 166 3.90 16.51 -19.58
C GLY A 166 2.91 17.44 -20.33
N PRO A 167 3.20 17.79 -21.60
CA PRO A 167 2.35 18.67 -22.41
C PRO A 167 0.93 18.12 -22.69
N ASN A 168 0.75 16.80 -22.59
CA ASN A 168 -0.53 16.10 -22.74
C ASN A 168 -1.37 16.09 -21.44
N GLY A 169 -0.81 16.55 -20.32
CA GLY A 169 -1.48 16.59 -19.01
C GLY A 169 -1.33 15.32 -18.18
N ILE A 170 -0.51 14.36 -18.62
CA ILE A 170 -0.16 13.14 -17.89
C ILE A 170 1.13 13.42 -17.11
N PRO A 171 1.29 12.95 -15.85
CA PRO A 171 2.59 12.92 -15.19
C PRO A 171 3.63 12.23 -16.07
N ARG A 172 4.86 12.74 -16.10
CA ARG A 172 5.88 12.25 -17.04
C ARG A 172 6.17 10.77 -16.87
N TYR A 173 6.32 10.33 -15.63
CA TYR A 173 6.54 8.92 -15.27
C TYR A 173 5.40 7.96 -15.60
N LEU A 174 4.29 8.46 -16.15
CA LEU A 174 3.16 7.66 -16.61
C LEU A 174 2.88 7.91 -18.11
N ASP A 175 3.82 8.52 -18.84
CA ASP A 175 3.64 8.99 -20.21
C ASP A 175 4.73 8.40 -21.12
N PRO A 176 4.46 7.28 -21.82
CA PRO A 176 5.48 6.56 -22.63
C PRO A 176 6.05 7.37 -23.81
N GLU A 177 5.57 8.59 -24.03
CA GLU A 177 6.08 9.54 -25.02
C GLU A 177 7.07 10.57 -24.41
N ALA A 178 7.26 10.58 -23.09
CA ALA A 178 7.93 11.61 -22.29
C ALA A 178 9.39 11.31 -21.90
N THR A 179 10.20 10.84 -22.87
CA THR A 179 11.61 10.41 -22.74
C THR A 179 12.67 11.44 -22.30
N GLU A 180 12.26 12.55 -21.70
CA GLU A 180 13.17 13.58 -21.17
C GLU A 180 13.71 13.17 -19.80
N SER A 181 15.02 13.30 -19.60
CA SER A 181 15.69 12.90 -18.36
C SER A 181 16.50 14.04 -17.74
N ASN A 182 16.60 14.07 -16.41
CA ASN A 182 17.38 15.03 -15.64
C ASN A 182 18.87 14.66 -15.45
N VAL A 183 19.33 13.52 -16.00
CA VAL A 183 20.73 13.02 -15.92
C VAL A 183 21.56 13.14 -17.21
#